data_AF-A0A291H1S4-F1
#
_entry.id   AF-A0A291H1S4-F1
#
_cell.length_a   1.000
_cell.length_b   1.000
_cell.length_c   1.000
_cell.angle_alpha   90.00
_cell.angle_beta   90.00
_cell.angle_gamma   90.00
#
_symmetry.space_group_name_H-M   'P 1'
#
loop_
_entity.id
_entity.type
_entity.pdbx_description
1 polymer ?
#
loop_
_entity_poly.entity_id
_entity_poly.type
_entity_poly.pdbx_seq_one_letter_code
_entity_poly.pdbx_strand_id
1 'polypeptide(L)'
;MHAAAGRAPELCDDPARRHSLLGTSHLGELLEISDPDEISAVADMLHLATQVLPAPSQLTRSITQPECGHGSADLLLDGTLIEVKSRRGTQANSVLTGDTVRQLLGYVLSVPPELETEQPVTRAGWYLTRYGMLWDFPIEEIPSRVYGKPLNLANAREAFRRGVEPDEVS
;
A
#
# COMPACT_ATOMS: atom_id res chain seq x y z
N MET A 1 -31.58 -49.48 -2.27
CA MET A 1 -30.19 -49.41 -2.78
C MET A 1 -29.38 -48.55 -1.82
N HIS A 2 -28.33 -49.14 -1.26
CA HIS A 2 -27.37 -48.54 -0.34
C HIS A 2 -26.44 -47.53 -1.04
N ALA A 3 -26.08 -46.46 -0.32
CA ALA A 3 -24.74 -45.85 -0.18
C ALA A 3 -24.94 -44.43 0.41
N ALA A 4 -24.13 -43.86 1.29
CA ALA A 4 -23.10 -44.29 2.21
C ALA A 4 -22.95 -43.14 3.24
N ALA A 5 -22.52 -43.47 4.45
CA ALA A 5 -22.40 -42.55 5.57
C ALA A 5 -21.32 -41.47 5.36
N GLY A 6 -21.64 -40.22 5.70
CA GLY A 6 -20.67 -39.16 5.99
C GLY A 6 -20.83 -38.74 7.45
N ARG A 7 -19.86 -39.12 8.30
CA ARG A 7 -19.76 -38.60 9.67
C ARG A 7 -19.60 -37.08 9.61
N ALA A 8 -20.32 -36.38 10.47
CA ALA A 8 -20.14 -34.94 10.70
C ALA A 8 -18.69 -34.66 11.15
N PRO A 9 -18.11 -33.50 10.81
CA PRO A 9 -16.79 -33.12 11.31
C PRO A 9 -16.87 -32.98 12.84
N GLU A 10 -16.15 -33.85 13.55
CA GLU A 10 -15.86 -33.64 14.97
C GLU A 10 -14.94 -32.42 15.07
N LEU A 11 -15.54 -31.27 15.38
CA LEU A 11 -14.82 -30.13 15.91
C LEU A 11 -14.22 -30.58 17.24
N CYS A 12 -12.90 -30.70 17.29
CA CYS A 12 -12.17 -30.97 18.52
C CYS A 12 -12.44 -29.82 19.51
N ASP A 13 -13.21 -30.12 20.56
CA ASP A 13 -13.68 -29.23 21.62
C ASP A 13 -12.62 -28.95 22.71
N ASP A 14 -11.33 -28.92 22.37
CA ASP A 14 -10.28 -28.57 23.35
C ASP A 14 -9.84 -27.10 23.23
N PRO A 15 -10.35 -26.19 24.08
CA PRO A 15 -9.98 -24.78 24.09
C PRO A 15 -8.54 -24.51 24.57
N ALA A 16 -7.82 -25.50 25.11
CA ALA A 16 -6.44 -25.33 25.56
C ALA A 16 -5.41 -25.32 24.40
N ARG A 17 -5.80 -25.77 23.19
CA ARG A 17 -4.90 -25.82 22.01
C ARG A 17 -5.00 -24.62 21.07
N ARG A 18 -5.81 -23.60 21.37
CA ARG A 18 -6.04 -22.46 20.45
C ARG A 18 -5.16 -21.23 20.64
N HIS A 19 -4.31 -21.18 21.67
CA HIS A 19 -3.49 -19.98 21.90
C HIS A 19 -2.10 -20.34 22.46
N SER A 20 -1.13 -20.55 21.57
CA SER A 20 0.23 -20.13 21.88
C SER A 20 0.45 -18.77 21.24
N LEU A 21 0.31 -17.74 22.07
CA LEU A 21 0.87 -16.43 21.84
C LEU A 21 2.37 -16.62 21.57
N LEU A 22 2.85 -16.23 20.39
CA LEU A 22 4.28 -16.14 20.09
C LEU A 22 4.91 -15.10 21.05
N GLY A 23 5.28 -15.59 22.23
CA GLY A 23 6.03 -14.92 23.27
C GLY A 23 7.41 -15.57 23.41
N THR A 24 8.08 -15.84 22.30
CA THR A 24 9.44 -16.39 22.31
C THR A 24 10.43 -15.29 21.90
N SER A 25 11.37 -15.00 22.79
CA SER A 25 12.37 -13.92 22.66
C SER A 25 13.65 -14.36 21.93
N HIS A 26 13.73 -15.64 21.53
CA HIS A 26 14.94 -16.24 21.01
C HIS A 26 14.69 -16.88 19.63
N LEU A 27 15.49 -16.45 18.65
CA LEU A 27 15.45 -16.90 17.26
C LEU A 27 15.55 -18.42 17.09
N GLY A 28 16.18 -19.12 18.05
CA GLY A 28 16.30 -20.58 18.05
C GLY A 28 14.97 -21.31 18.26
N GLU A 29 14.08 -20.81 19.12
CA GLU A 29 12.78 -21.42 19.37
C GLU A 29 11.82 -21.23 18.18
N LEU A 30 11.97 -20.14 17.42
CA LEU A 30 11.26 -19.91 16.15
C LEU A 30 11.64 -20.92 15.05
N LEU A 31 12.84 -21.51 15.13
CA LEU A 31 13.35 -22.52 14.20
C LEU A 31 13.07 -23.96 14.65
N GLU A 32 12.72 -24.16 15.92
CA GLU A 32 12.32 -25.47 16.49
C GLU A 32 10.83 -25.77 16.35
N ILE A 33 10.00 -24.78 15.99
CA ILE A 33 8.52 -24.90 15.91
C ILE A 33 8.06 -25.64 14.64
N SER A 34 8.90 -25.80 13.64
CA SER A 34 8.44 -26.32 12.36
C SER A 34 8.55 -27.84 12.31
N ASP A 35 7.45 -28.51 12.65
CA ASP A 35 7.23 -29.91 12.28
C ASP A 35 7.53 -30.07 10.78
N PRO A 36 8.46 -30.95 10.37
CA PRO A 36 8.77 -31.20 8.97
C PRO A 36 7.52 -31.47 8.13
N ASP A 37 6.49 -32.07 8.71
CA ASP A 37 5.22 -32.34 8.04
C ASP A 37 4.42 -31.04 7.82
N GLU A 38 4.48 -30.08 8.75
CA GLU A 38 3.85 -28.76 8.57
C GLU A 38 4.60 -27.91 7.53
N ILE A 39 5.94 -27.95 7.50
CA ILE A 39 6.73 -27.29 6.45
C ILE A 39 6.37 -27.88 5.09
N SER A 40 6.34 -29.22 4.99
CA SER A 40 5.99 -29.90 3.75
C SER A 40 4.57 -29.55 3.32
N ALA A 41 3.61 -29.54 4.25
CA ALA A 41 2.24 -29.18 3.94
C ALA A 41 2.10 -27.73 3.45
N VAL A 42 2.80 -26.77 4.06
CA VAL A 42 2.81 -25.37 3.59
C VAL A 42 3.49 -25.23 2.23
N ALA A 43 4.61 -25.93 2.01
CA ALA A 43 5.30 -25.96 0.72
C ALA A 43 4.42 -26.58 -0.38
N ASP A 44 3.74 -27.67 -0.09
CA ASP A 44 2.81 -28.36 -1.01
C ASP A 44 1.58 -27.49 -1.28
N MET A 45 1.04 -26.82 -0.26
CA MET A 45 -0.05 -25.86 -0.43
C MET A 45 0.35 -24.66 -1.29
N LEU A 46 1.56 -24.11 -1.09
CA LEU A 46 2.09 -23.03 -1.93
C LEU A 46 2.32 -23.52 -3.36
N HIS A 47 2.89 -24.71 -3.53
CA HIS A 47 3.10 -25.32 -4.84
C HIS A 47 1.77 -25.53 -5.59
N LEU A 48 0.77 -26.11 -4.92
CA LEU A 48 -0.58 -26.26 -5.46
C LEU A 48 -1.23 -24.91 -5.73
N ALA A 49 -1.08 -23.93 -4.84
CA ALA A 49 -1.59 -22.59 -5.06
C ALA A 49 -0.98 -21.95 -6.31
N THR A 50 0.31 -22.10 -6.58
CA THR A 50 0.93 -21.60 -7.82
C THR A 50 0.43 -22.27 -9.10
N GLN A 51 -0.10 -23.50 -9.00
CA GLN A 51 -0.64 -24.23 -10.15
C GLN A 51 -2.13 -23.99 -10.37
N VAL A 52 -2.89 -23.72 -9.31
CA VAL A 52 -4.35 -23.71 -9.33
C VAL A 52 -4.93 -22.31 -9.20
N LEU A 53 -4.23 -21.38 -8.53
CA LEU A 53 -4.72 -20.01 -8.45
C LEU A 53 -4.73 -19.41 -9.86
N PRO A 54 -5.85 -18.79 -10.28
CA PRO A 54 -5.87 -18.08 -11.55
C PRO A 54 -4.76 -17.04 -11.53
N ALA A 55 -4.12 -16.84 -12.70
CA ALA A 55 -3.18 -15.74 -12.86
C ALA A 55 -3.83 -14.48 -12.27
N PRO A 56 -3.12 -13.73 -11.40
CA PRO A 56 -3.70 -12.56 -10.78
C PRO A 56 -4.26 -11.68 -11.89
N SER A 57 -5.52 -11.30 -11.75
CA SER A 57 -6.19 -10.45 -12.73
C SER A 57 -5.46 -9.12 -12.77
N GLN A 58 -4.53 -8.98 -13.71
CA GLN A 58 -3.88 -7.72 -14.03
C GLN A 58 -4.89 -6.91 -14.84
N LEU A 59 -5.58 -5.99 -14.17
CA LEU A 59 -6.29 -4.93 -14.87
C LEU A 59 -5.24 -4.16 -15.68
N THR A 60 -5.35 -4.20 -17.02
CA THR A 60 -4.48 -3.45 -17.92
C THR A 60 -4.77 -1.95 -17.75
N ARG A 61 -4.16 -1.33 -16.75
CA ARG A 61 -4.11 0.12 -16.62
C ARG A 61 -2.84 0.47 -15.88
N SER A 62 -1.86 0.88 -16.69
CA SER A 62 -0.46 1.12 -16.39
C SER A 62 -0.17 1.28 -14.89
N ILE A 63 0.33 0.21 -14.27
CA ILE A 63 0.97 0.29 -12.96
C ILE A 63 2.41 0.73 -13.24
N THR A 64 2.58 1.99 -13.60
CA THR A 64 3.93 2.57 -13.64
C THR A 64 4.28 2.87 -12.20
N GLN A 65 5.47 2.50 -11.77
CA GLN A 65 6.05 3.00 -10.53
C GLN A 65 6.62 4.39 -10.85
N PRO A 66 5.96 5.50 -10.46
CA PRO A 66 6.37 6.83 -10.87
C PRO A 66 7.57 7.30 -10.05
N GLU A 67 8.68 7.55 -10.72
CA GLU A 67 9.81 8.24 -10.11
C GLU A 67 9.46 9.72 -9.89
N CYS A 68 9.56 10.18 -8.66
CA CYS A 68 9.24 11.53 -8.21
C CYS A 68 10.45 12.12 -7.48
N GLY A 69 11.36 12.72 -8.23
CA GLY A 69 12.61 13.26 -7.69
C GLY A 69 13.51 12.16 -7.10
N HIS A 70 13.74 12.20 -5.80
CA HIS A 70 14.56 11.20 -5.08
C HIS A 70 13.76 10.01 -4.53
N GLY A 71 12.45 9.98 -4.75
CA GLY A 71 11.58 8.92 -4.29
C GLY A 71 10.71 8.37 -5.40
N SER A 72 9.89 7.38 -5.06
CA SER A 72 8.91 6.80 -5.96
C SER A 72 7.58 6.70 -5.23
N ALA A 73 6.51 7.18 -5.84
CA ALA A 73 5.18 6.82 -5.34
C ALA A 73 4.92 5.33 -5.65
N ASP A 74 3.98 4.73 -4.94
CA ASP A 74 3.69 3.31 -5.13
C ASP A 74 3.02 3.04 -6.48
N LEU A 75 2.07 3.90 -6.90
CA LEU A 75 1.33 3.75 -8.16
C LEU A 75 1.03 5.09 -8.82
N LEU A 76 1.02 5.12 -10.15
CA LEU A 76 0.34 6.13 -10.96
C LEU A 76 -0.78 5.48 -11.76
N LEU A 77 -2.03 5.72 -11.38
CA LEU A 77 -3.22 5.12 -11.99
C LEU A 77 -4.20 6.19 -12.46
N ASP A 78 -4.49 6.24 -13.76
CA ASP A 78 -5.44 7.19 -14.36
C ASP A 78 -5.20 8.66 -13.95
N GLY A 79 -3.93 9.08 -13.95
CA GLY A 79 -3.54 10.43 -13.54
C GLY A 79 -3.57 10.66 -12.02
N THR A 80 -3.70 9.59 -11.22
CA THR A 80 -3.70 9.64 -9.75
C THR A 80 -2.41 9.04 -9.20
N LEU A 81 -1.62 9.84 -8.48
CA LEU A 81 -0.52 9.33 -7.66
C LEU A 81 -1.09 8.70 -6.38
N ILE A 82 -0.80 7.43 -6.15
CA ILE A 82 -1.33 6.69 -5.02
C ILE A 82 -0.16 6.19 -4.17
N GLU A 83 -0.22 6.51 -2.87
CA GLU A 83 0.62 5.93 -1.85
C GLU A 83 -0.16 4.87 -1.06
N VAL A 84 0.33 3.64 -1.04
CA VAL A 84 -0.29 2.48 -0.40
C VAL A 84 0.16 2.41 1.05
N LYS A 85 -0.80 2.47 1.98
CA LYS A 85 -0.51 2.38 3.42
C LYS A 85 -1.17 1.17 4.05
N SER A 86 -0.34 0.34 4.70
CA SER A 86 -0.72 -0.91 5.35
C SER A 86 -0.26 -0.94 6.82
N ARG A 87 -0.72 0.01 7.65
CA ARG A 87 -0.39 -0.01 9.09
C ARG A 87 -1.37 -0.84 9.93
N ARG A 88 -0.86 -1.46 10.99
CA ARG A 88 -1.65 -2.10 12.06
C ARG A 88 -2.29 -1.00 12.92
N GLY A 89 -3.49 -0.55 12.54
CA GLY A 89 -4.35 0.34 13.32
C GLY A 89 -5.79 0.21 12.88
N THR A 90 -6.76 0.42 13.77
CA THR A 90 -8.20 0.41 13.43
C THR A 90 -8.72 1.79 13.06
N GLN A 91 -7.92 2.85 13.21
CA GLN A 91 -8.29 4.22 12.87
C GLN A 91 -7.43 4.78 11.72
N ALA A 92 -8.07 5.43 10.74
CA ALA A 92 -7.40 6.05 9.59
C ALA A 92 -6.35 7.10 10.03
N ASN A 93 -6.63 7.84 11.11
CA ASN A 93 -5.72 8.86 11.65
C ASN A 93 -4.39 8.28 12.17
N SER A 94 -4.35 7.00 12.52
CA SER A 94 -3.09 6.32 12.89
C SER A 94 -2.18 6.03 11.69
N VAL A 95 -2.75 6.10 10.49
CA VAL A 95 -2.07 5.84 9.22
C VAL A 95 -1.61 7.14 8.57
N LEU A 96 -2.43 8.20 8.65
CA LEU A 96 -2.15 9.51 8.06
C LEU A 96 -1.39 10.40 9.04
N THR A 97 -0.13 10.03 9.30
CA THR A 97 0.79 10.85 10.10
C THR A 97 1.35 12.02 9.28
N GLY A 98 1.91 13.03 9.96
CA GLY A 98 2.58 14.14 9.29
C GLY A 98 3.67 13.70 8.29
N ASP A 99 4.37 12.60 8.56
CA ASP A 99 5.36 12.03 7.63
C ASP A 99 4.72 11.49 6.37
N THR A 100 3.61 10.74 6.48
CA THR A 100 2.91 10.20 5.32
C THR A 100 2.28 11.30 4.46
N VAL A 101 1.86 12.39 5.10
CA VAL A 101 1.39 13.59 4.40
C VAL A 101 2.54 14.26 3.67
N ARG A 102 3.66 14.54 4.35
CA ARG A 102 4.86 15.11 3.72
C ARG A 102 5.37 14.28 2.55
N GLN A 103 5.33 12.95 2.67
CA GLN A 103 5.75 12.05 1.61
C GLN A 103 4.90 12.21 0.34
N LEU A 104 3.57 12.14 0.45
CA LEU A 104 2.68 12.31 -0.70
C LEU A 104 2.82 13.71 -1.31
N LEU A 105 2.93 14.76 -0.49
CA LEU A 105 3.15 16.13 -0.96
C LEU A 105 4.49 16.26 -1.70
N GLY A 106 5.55 15.62 -1.18
CA GLY A 106 6.85 15.54 -1.84
C GLY A 106 6.71 14.95 -3.23
N TYR A 107 5.96 13.85 -3.39
CA TYR A 107 5.73 13.25 -4.71
C TYR A 107 4.98 14.17 -5.66
N VAL A 108 3.90 14.83 -5.21
CA VAL A 108 3.14 15.78 -6.02
C VAL A 108 4.01 16.93 -6.54
N LEU A 109 4.93 17.42 -5.69
CA LEU A 109 5.82 18.52 -6.04
C LEU A 109 7.07 18.07 -6.83
N SER A 110 7.41 16.79 -6.77
CA SER A 110 8.59 16.20 -7.43
C SER A 110 8.25 15.43 -8.71
N VAL A 111 7.03 15.54 -9.23
CA VAL A 111 6.66 14.92 -10.51
C VAL A 111 7.58 15.48 -11.61
N PRO A 112 8.28 14.62 -12.36
CA PRO A 112 9.16 15.08 -13.42
C PRO A 112 8.34 15.61 -14.62
N PRO A 113 8.78 16.68 -15.31
CA PRO A 113 8.06 17.28 -16.43
C PRO A 113 7.73 16.28 -17.56
N GLU A 114 8.59 15.29 -17.78
CA GLU A 114 8.41 14.24 -18.77
C GLU A 114 7.16 13.40 -18.44
N LEU A 115 7.00 13.01 -17.17
CA LEU A 115 5.84 12.23 -16.71
C LEU A 115 4.56 13.05 -16.80
N GLU A 116 4.60 14.36 -16.52
CA GLU A 116 3.43 15.24 -16.70
C GLU A 116 2.97 15.34 -18.15
N THR A 117 3.91 15.28 -19.09
CA THR A 117 3.64 15.38 -20.52
C THR A 117 3.02 14.08 -21.06
N GLU A 118 3.54 12.93 -20.63
CA GLU A 118 3.08 11.61 -21.08
C GLU A 118 1.78 11.18 -20.39
N GLN A 119 1.69 11.42 -19.08
CA GLN A 119 0.58 11.01 -18.24
C GLN A 119 0.29 12.07 -17.17
N PRO A 120 -0.55 13.07 -17.48
CA PRO A 120 -0.78 14.20 -16.58
C PRO A 120 -1.31 13.73 -15.22
N VAL A 121 -0.54 14.04 -14.18
CA VAL A 121 -0.94 13.82 -12.80
C VAL A 121 -1.93 14.93 -12.42
N THR A 122 -3.15 14.55 -12.09
CA THR A 122 -4.25 15.46 -11.74
C THR A 122 -4.78 15.23 -10.33
N ARG A 123 -4.53 14.05 -9.78
CA ARG A 123 -4.98 13.64 -8.44
C ARG A 123 -3.85 12.99 -7.65
N ALA A 124 -3.98 13.04 -6.34
CA ALA A 124 -3.10 12.31 -5.44
C ALA A 124 -3.89 11.80 -4.24
N GLY A 125 -3.45 10.69 -3.66
CA GLY A 125 -4.14 10.12 -2.52
C GLY A 125 -3.43 8.93 -1.89
N TRP A 126 -4.13 8.34 -0.92
CA TRP A 126 -3.70 7.12 -0.25
C TRP A 126 -4.66 5.97 -0.53
N TYR A 127 -4.10 4.81 -0.82
CA TYR A 127 -4.85 3.55 -0.75
C TYR A 127 -4.60 2.90 0.60
N LEU A 128 -5.62 2.90 1.46
CA LEU A 128 -5.54 2.37 2.81
C LEU A 128 -5.97 0.90 2.79
N THR A 129 -5.00 -0.01 2.68
CA THR A 129 -5.24 -1.42 2.34
C THR A 129 -6.19 -2.13 3.31
N ARG A 130 -6.06 -1.85 4.61
CA ARG A 130 -6.91 -2.43 5.66
C ARG A 130 -8.40 -2.08 5.49
N TYR A 131 -8.70 -0.95 4.87
CA TYR A 131 -10.06 -0.46 4.68
C TYR A 131 -10.57 -0.67 3.26
N GLY A 132 -9.73 -1.15 2.34
CA GLY A 132 -10.07 -1.20 0.91
C GLY A 132 -10.50 0.16 0.35
N MET A 133 -9.93 1.26 0.90
CA MET A 133 -10.40 2.61 0.64
C MET A 133 -9.31 3.42 -0.08
N LEU A 134 -9.67 3.97 -1.24
CA LEU A 134 -8.93 5.06 -1.86
C LEU A 134 -9.46 6.37 -1.31
N TRP A 135 -8.59 7.17 -0.73
CA TRP A 135 -8.88 8.56 -0.39
C TRP A 135 -7.96 9.47 -1.19
N ASP A 136 -8.53 10.18 -2.16
CA ASP A 136 -7.81 11.02 -3.09
C ASP A 136 -8.46 12.41 -3.26
N PHE A 137 -7.70 13.32 -3.87
CA PHE A 137 -8.09 14.71 -4.06
C PHE A 137 -7.37 15.33 -5.27
N PRO A 138 -7.94 16.40 -5.88
CA PRO A 138 -7.27 17.15 -6.94
C PRO A 138 -5.97 17.77 -6.44
N ILE A 139 -4.89 17.65 -7.21
CA ILE A 139 -3.58 18.17 -6.77
C ILE A 139 -3.46 19.68 -6.85
N GLU A 140 -4.24 20.31 -7.72
CA GLU A 140 -4.26 21.76 -7.93
C GLU A 140 -4.76 22.55 -6.70
N GLU A 141 -5.53 21.91 -5.83
CA GLU A 141 -5.98 22.51 -4.58
C GLU A 141 -4.94 22.42 -3.44
N ILE A 142 -3.95 21.54 -3.59
CA ILE A 142 -2.98 21.23 -2.52
C ILE A 142 -2.11 22.44 -2.14
N PRO A 143 -1.44 23.14 -3.10
CA PRO A 143 -0.47 24.17 -2.74
C PRO A 143 -1.12 25.28 -1.93
N SER A 144 -2.31 25.73 -2.35
CA SER A 144 -3.03 26.79 -1.64
C SER A 144 -3.48 26.36 -0.23
N ARG A 145 -3.90 25.10 -0.06
CA ARG A 145 -4.30 24.56 1.25
C ARG A 145 -3.12 24.40 2.22
N VAL A 146 -1.97 23.97 1.71
CA VAL A 146 -0.76 23.77 2.52
C VAL A 146 -0.08 25.11 2.84
N TYR A 147 -0.02 26.01 1.86
CA TYR A 147 0.69 27.27 1.97
C TYR A 147 -0.16 28.39 2.60
N GLY A 148 -1.48 28.20 2.69
CA GLY A 148 -2.39 29.14 3.35
C GLY A 148 -2.72 30.40 2.55
N LYS A 149 -2.17 30.54 1.34
CA LYS A 149 -2.46 31.64 0.39
C LYS A 149 -2.55 31.10 -1.04
N PRO A 150 -3.18 31.84 -1.98
CA PRO A 150 -3.26 31.40 -3.37
C PRO A 150 -1.87 31.11 -3.94
N LEU A 151 -1.66 29.86 -4.33
CA LEU A 151 -0.44 29.39 -4.99
C LEU A 151 -0.84 28.38 -6.04
N ASN A 152 -0.43 28.63 -7.29
CA ASN A 152 -0.66 27.68 -8.37
C ASN A 152 0.36 26.54 -8.30
N LEU A 153 -0.01 25.38 -8.84
CA LEU A 153 0.80 24.16 -8.76
C LEU A 153 2.13 24.27 -9.52
N ALA A 154 2.16 24.97 -10.66
CA ALA A 154 3.37 25.13 -11.46
C ALA A 154 4.46 25.88 -10.67
N ASN A 155 4.09 26.99 -10.04
CA ASN A 155 4.98 27.78 -9.19
C ASN A 155 5.46 26.97 -7.98
N ALA A 156 4.55 26.21 -7.34
CA ALA A 156 4.91 25.35 -6.22
C ALA A 156 5.94 24.27 -6.60
N ARG A 157 5.76 23.61 -7.75
CA ARG A 157 6.70 22.62 -8.30
C ARG A 157 8.05 23.24 -8.64
N GLU A 158 8.06 24.40 -9.28
CA GLU A 158 9.30 25.12 -9.60
C GLU A 158 10.05 25.56 -8.33
N ALA A 159 9.34 26.09 -7.33
CA ALA A 159 9.93 26.47 -6.04
C ALA A 159 10.57 25.26 -5.35
N PHE A 160 9.83 24.15 -5.32
CA PHE A 160 10.31 22.89 -4.75
C PHE A 160 11.57 22.38 -5.48
N ARG A 161 11.58 22.39 -6.81
CA ARG A 161 12.74 21.99 -7.63
C ARG A 161 13.97 22.86 -7.39
N ARG A 162 13.78 24.17 -7.17
CA ARG A 162 14.86 25.12 -6.87
C ARG A 162 15.31 25.09 -5.41
N GLY A 163 14.53 24.49 -4.51
CA GLY A 163 14.77 24.55 -3.08
C GLY A 163 14.62 25.97 -2.51
N VAL A 164 13.69 26.75 -3.07
CA VAL A 164 13.42 28.15 -2.67
C VAL A 164 11.98 28.31 -2.17
N GLU A 165 11.69 29.45 -1.53
CA GLU A 165 10.33 29.79 -1.14
C GLU A 165 9.44 30.03 -2.37
N PRO A 166 8.15 29.66 -2.35
CA PRO A 166 7.23 29.86 -3.49
C PRO A 166 7.11 31.31 -3.98
N ASP A 167 7.34 32.29 -3.10
CA ASP A 167 7.30 33.72 -3.46
C ASP A 167 8.44 34.14 -4.40
N GLU A 168 9.55 33.39 -4.42
CA GLU A 168 10.75 33.68 -5.24
C GLU A 168 10.61 33.23 -6.71
N VAL A 169 9.50 32.58 -7.06
CA VAL A 169 9.25 32.01 -8.40
C VAL A 169 8.37 32.91 -9.28
N SER A 170 7.95 34.07 -8.74
CA SER A 170 7.05 35.04 -9.37
C SER A 170 7.48 35.53 -10.75
#